data_AF-A0A0P1LEC7-F1
#
_entry.id   AF-A0A0P1LEC7-F1
#
_cell.length_a   1.000
_cell.length_b   1.000
_cell.length_c   1.000
_cell.angle_alpha   90.00
_cell.angle_beta   90.00
_cell.angle_gamma   90.00
#
_symmetry.space_group_name_H-M   'P 1'
#
loop_
_entity.id
_entity.type
_entity.pdbx_description
1 polymer ?
#
loop_
_entity_poly.entity_id
_entity_poly.type
_entity_poly.pdbx_seq_one_letter_code
_entity_poly.pdbx_strand_id
1 'polypeptide(L)'
;MRFSFILIFTISFITTQLVSQQEFEKFDKSFNTSFIQVGEELIYEVKYLFFKLGQIRFKVVDKFIENGIEFYKVRVNVDSYSVPFIDIHASFEAIFDSRFVARRYYSELNERKYYQSVKYWFSKNLSAYIVEKNYQNFEYNTKGQRIDTVKVLTMYCDGPSLFYYARANFKQSKTMVVPTFVEGVKGITIINFGKKKTKIKIDALDKPIDAYEIDGKASYIGFFGLTGDFTGWISADERAIPLKGKVKVLVGSVIVELKSWNNIKETKGN
;
A
#
# COMPACT_ATOMS: atom_id res chain seq x y z
N MET A 1 -74.88 21.34 15.07
CA MET A 1 -73.59 20.88 15.62
C MET A 1 -72.85 20.06 14.56
N ARG A 2 -71.79 20.61 13.98
CA ARG A 2 -70.85 19.86 13.13
C ARG A 2 -69.44 20.21 13.59
N PHE A 3 -68.76 19.24 14.19
CA PHE A 3 -67.38 19.33 14.67
C PHE A 3 -66.44 19.26 13.47
N SER A 4 -65.62 20.29 13.27
CA SER A 4 -64.46 20.25 12.37
C SER A 4 -63.26 19.73 13.16
N PHE A 5 -62.79 18.53 12.80
CA PHE A 5 -61.51 18.00 13.26
C PHE A 5 -60.36 18.69 12.49
N ILE A 6 -59.47 19.37 13.21
CA ILE A 6 -58.21 19.88 12.67
C ILE A 6 -57.17 18.76 12.82
N LEU A 7 -56.73 18.22 11.69
CA LEU A 7 -55.66 17.22 11.62
C LEU A 7 -54.31 17.95 11.71
N ILE A 8 -53.65 17.86 12.86
CA ILE A 8 -52.29 18.39 13.05
C ILE A 8 -51.31 17.37 12.47
N PHE A 9 -50.73 17.69 11.31
CA PHE A 9 -49.59 16.97 10.76
C PHE A 9 -48.33 17.36 11.55
N THR A 10 -47.90 16.51 12.46
CA THR A 10 -46.56 16.61 13.05
C THR A 10 -45.53 16.14 12.03
N ILE A 11 -44.91 17.10 11.35
CA ILE A 11 -43.73 16.86 10.52
C ILE A 11 -42.60 16.44 11.47
N SER A 12 -42.38 15.13 11.58
CA SER A 12 -41.19 14.59 12.22
C SER A 12 -39.98 14.97 11.36
N PHE A 13 -39.19 15.93 11.84
CA PHE A 13 -37.86 16.19 11.31
C PHE A 13 -37.03 14.91 11.48
N ILE A 14 -36.89 14.15 10.40
CA ILE A 14 -35.85 13.13 10.27
C ILE A 14 -34.54 13.91 10.30
N THR A 15 -33.85 13.85 11.44
CA THR A 15 -32.49 14.31 11.56
C THR A 15 -31.64 13.48 10.61
N THR A 16 -31.29 14.05 9.47
CA THR A 16 -30.25 13.50 8.61
C THR A 16 -28.98 13.45 9.44
N GLN A 17 -28.60 12.25 9.86
CA GLN A 17 -27.30 12.04 10.47
C GLN A 17 -26.27 12.57 9.48
N LEU A 18 -25.48 13.55 9.93
CA LEU A 18 -24.28 14.02 9.27
C LEU A 18 -23.34 12.82 9.11
N VAL A 19 -23.46 12.09 8.01
CA VAL A 19 -22.36 11.30 7.50
C VAL A 19 -21.31 12.32 7.11
N SER A 20 -20.32 12.51 7.99
CA SER A 20 -19.09 13.22 7.65
C SER A 20 -18.56 12.57 6.37
N GLN A 21 -18.73 13.23 5.23
CA GLN A 21 -18.13 12.84 3.97
C GLN A 21 -16.62 12.99 4.15
N GLN A 22 -15.97 11.91 4.56
CA GLN A 22 -14.55 11.94 4.84
C GLN A 22 -13.80 12.24 3.54
N GLU A 23 -13.15 13.40 3.49
CA GLU A 23 -12.44 13.84 2.30
C GLU A 23 -11.24 12.92 2.01
N PHE A 24 -10.99 12.68 0.73
CA PHE A 24 -9.81 11.96 0.28
C PHE A 24 -8.53 12.73 0.61
N GLU A 25 -7.43 12.01 0.81
CA GLU A 25 -6.10 12.61 0.83
C GLU A 25 -5.87 13.38 -0.48
N LYS A 26 -5.61 14.68 -0.34
CA LYS A 26 -5.47 15.60 -1.49
C LYS A 26 -4.04 15.62 -2.05
N PHE A 27 -3.05 15.16 -1.27
CA PHE A 27 -1.64 15.19 -1.66
C PHE A 27 -1.16 16.62 -1.99
N ASP A 28 -1.62 17.61 -1.22
CA ASP A 28 -1.29 19.02 -1.43
C ASP A 28 0.05 19.41 -0.78
N LYS A 29 0.56 18.58 0.15
CA LYS A 29 1.76 18.87 0.94
C LYS A 29 2.77 17.73 0.84
N SER A 30 4.05 18.08 0.76
CA SER A 30 5.15 17.12 0.91
C SER A 30 5.21 16.59 2.34
N PHE A 31 5.59 15.32 2.48
CA PHE A 31 5.84 14.70 3.76
C PHE A 31 7.30 14.83 4.16
N ASN A 32 7.60 14.66 5.44
CA ASN A 32 8.97 14.43 5.89
C ASN A 32 9.41 13.04 5.41
N THR A 33 10.35 13.01 4.48
CA THR A 33 10.90 11.79 3.85
C THR A 33 12.31 11.45 4.33
N SER A 34 12.80 12.08 5.41
CA SER A 34 14.16 11.87 5.93
C SER A 34 14.47 10.43 6.36
N PHE A 35 13.43 9.65 6.66
CA PHE A 35 13.54 8.23 6.98
C PHE A 35 13.83 7.35 5.76
N ILE A 36 13.62 7.86 4.53
CA ILE A 36 13.85 7.11 3.30
C ILE A 36 15.31 7.26 2.88
N GLN A 37 16.09 6.21 3.08
CA GLN A 37 17.52 6.20 2.80
C GLN A 37 17.81 5.33 1.57
N VAL A 38 18.52 5.87 0.57
CA VAL A 38 19.01 5.08 -0.56
C VAL A 38 19.88 3.94 -0.04
N GLY A 39 19.63 2.72 -0.52
CA GLY A 39 20.26 1.51 -0.03
C GLY A 39 19.58 0.87 1.17
N GLU A 40 18.56 1.49 1.79
CA GLU A 40 17.71 0.83 2.80
C GLU A 40 17.09 -0.42 2.19
N GLU A 41 17.22 -1.53 2.90
CA GLU A 41 16.63 -2.80 2.54
C GLU A 41 15.86 -3.39 3.71
N LEU A 42 14.58 -3.69 3.50
CA LEU A 42 13.68 -4.28 4.49
C LEU A 42 13.20 -5.63 3.97
N ILE A 43 13.52 -6.70 4.69
CA ILE A 43 13.15 -8.07 4.33
C ILE A 43 12.09 -8.56 5.31
N TYR A 44 10.99 -9.04 4.75
CA TYR A 44 9.84 -9.54 5.48
C TYR A 44 9.63 -11.02 5.20
N GLU A 45 9.18 -11.74 6.22
CA GLU A 45 8.74 -13.13 6.15
C GLU A 45 7.21 -13.16 6.03
N VAL A 46 6.67 -13.89 5.04
CA VAL A 46 5.23 -14.11 4.87
C VAL A 46 4.85 -15.44 5.47
N LYS A 47 3.88 -15.45 6.38
CA LYS A 47 3.40 -16.62 7.10
C LYS A 47 1.90 -16.81 6.89
N TYR A 48 1.46 -18.05 6.72
CA TYR A 48 0.05 -18.45 6.79
C TYR A 48 -0.09 -19.55 7.84
N LEU A 49 -0.88 -19.28 8.89
CA LEU A 49 -0.84 -20.08 10.12
C LEU A 49 0.61 -20.19 10.64
N PHE A 50 1.13 -21.41 10.74
CA PHE A 50 2.50 -21.71 11.18
C PHE A 50 3.47 -21.97 10.02
N PHE A 51 3.02 -21.92 8.77
CA PHE A 51 3.85 -22.14 7.58
C PHE A 51 4.45 -20.83 7.08
N LYS A 52 5.75 -20.87 6.76
CA LYS A 52 6.42 -19.78 6.04
C LYS A 52 6.19 -19.98 4.54
N LEU A 53 5.60 -18.98 3.89
CA LEU A 53 5.23 -19.04 2.48
C LEU A 53 6.30 -18.45 1.56
N GLY A 54 7.07 -17.47 2.06
CA GLY A 54 8.02 -16.74 1.24
C GLY A 54 8.51 -15.46 1.89
N GLN A 55 9.15 -14.61 1.10
CA GLN A 55 9.71 -13.34 1.55
C GLN A 55 9.31 -12.17 0.66
N ILE A 56 9.26 -10.98 1.25
CA ILE A 56 9.12 -9.71 0.54
C ILE A 56 10.36 -8.86 0.86
N ARG A 57 11.02 -8.33 -0.15
CA ARG A 57 12.22 -7.51 -0.02
C ARG A 57 11.96 -6.13 -0.63
N PHE A 58 11.83 -5.12 0.21
CA PHE A 58 11.82 -3.71 -0.20
C PHE A 58 13.24 -3.18 -0.25
N LYS A 59 13.57 -2.43 -1.30
CA LYS A 59 14.85 -1.73 -1.44
C LYS A 59 14.64 -0.33 -2.00
N VAL A 60 15.17 0.68 -1.32
CA VAL A 60 15.27 2.02 -1.89
C VAL A 60 16.47 2.05 -2.83
N VAL A 61 16.20 2.15 -4.12
CA VAL A 61 17.21 2.05 -5.18
C VAL A 61 17.86 3.40 -5.45
N ASP A 62 17.07 4.46 -5.49
CA ASP A 62 17.55 5.79 -5.87
C ASP A 62 16.68 6.91 -5.30
N LYS A 63 17.27 8.10 -5.25
CA LYS A 63 16.64 9.36 -4.86
C LYS A 63 17.17 10.47 -5.79
N PHE A 64 16.28 11.12 -6.52
CA PHE A 64 16.66 12.14 -7.51
C PHE A 64 15.67 13.30 -7.54
N ILE A 65 16.08 14.41 -8.17
CA ILE A 65 15.25 15.61 -8.35
C ILE A 65 14.99 15.81 -9.84
N GLU A 66 13.72 15.99 -10.21
CA GLU A 66 13.32 16.34 -11.57
C GLU A 66 12.31 17.50 -11.50
N ASN A 67 12.60 18.60 -12.20
CA ASN A 67 11.76 19.81 -12.20
C ASN A 67 11.45 20.36 -10.80
N GLY A 68 12.43 20.30 -9.88
CA GLY A 68 12.28 20.76 -8.49
C GLY A 68 11.44 19.84 -7.60
N ILE A 69 11.01 18.68 -8.10
CA ILE A 69 10.28 17.67 -7.32
C ILE A 69 11.26 16.54 -6.97
N GLU A 70 11.26 16.14 -5.70
CA GLU A 70 12.04 15.02 -5.21
C GLU A 70 11.28 13.71 -5.46
N PHE A 71 11.98 12.72 -6.03
CA PHE A 71 11.45 11.40 -6.34
C PHE A 71 12.28 10.29 -5.68
N TYR A 72 11.59 9.20 -5.40
CA TYR A 72 12.15 7.98 -4.85
C TYR A 72 11.90 6.84 -5.81
N LYS A 73 12.93 6.07 -6.10
CA LYS A 73 12.84 4.81 -6.84
C LYS A 73 12.99 3.66 -5.87
N VAL A 74 11.99 2.78 -5.82
CA VAL A 74 12.01 1.60 -4.95
C VAL A 74 11.81 0.34 -5.77
N ARG A 75 12.44 -0.74 -5.34
CA ARG A 75 12.23 -2.08 -5.87
C ARG A 75 11.67 -2.97 -4.78
N VAL A 76 10.67 -3.76 -5.13
CA VAL A 76 10.12 -4.77 -4.24
C VAL A 76 10.23 -6.11 -4.95
N ASN A 77 10.78 -7.13 -4.30
CA ASN A 77 10.78 -8.50 -4.82
C ASN A 77 9.99 -9.38 -3.87
N VAL A 78 9.23 -10.33 -4.42
CA VAL A 78 8.48 -11.31 -3.66
C VAL A 78 8.78 -12.69 -4.22
N ASP A 79 9.22 -13.57 -3.34
CA ASP A 79 9.59 -14.93 -3.69
C ASP A 79 8.90 -15.89 -2.73
N SER A 80 8.16 -16.86 -3.26
CA SER A 80 7.71 -17.99 -2.43
C SER A 80 8.88 -18.91 -2.13
N TYR A 81 8.82 -19.57 -0.98
CA TYR A 81 9.66 -20.76 -0.78
C TYR A 81 9.11 -21.93 -1.58
N SER A 82 9.91 -23.01 -1.68
CA SER A 82 9.46 -24.29 -2.22
C SER A 82 8.40 -24.93 -1.31
N VAL A 83 7.19 -24.42 -1.37
CA VAL A 83 5.99 -24.96 -0.72
C VAL A 83 5.16 -25.66 -1.81
N PRO A 84 4.56 -26.83 -1.55
CA PRO A 84 3.70 -27.48 -2.54
C PRO A 84 2.65 -26.50 -3.10
N PHE A 85 2.54 -26.47 -4.43
CA PHE A 85 1.56 -25.67 -5.19
C PHE A 85 1.75 -24.14 -5.18
N ILE A 86 2.77 -23.60 -4.51
CA ILE A 86 3.08 -22.17 -4.52
C ILE A 86 4.49 -21.98 -5.07
N ASP A 87 4.59 -21.39 -6.25
CA ASP A 87 5.83 -21.12 -6.95
C ASP A 87 5.68 -19.80 -7.70
N ILE A 88 6.07 -18.76 -7.00
CA ILE A 88 5.74 -17.37 -7.26
C ILE A 88 7.02 -16.56 -7.17
N HIS A 89 7.32 -15.84 -8.25
CA HIS A 89 8.40 -14.88 -8.34
C HIS A 89 7.84 -13.58 -8.90
N ALA A 90 7.91 -12.52 -8.12
CA ALA A 90 7.42 -11.22 -8.54
C ALA A 90 8.42 -10.12 -8.25
N SER A 91 8.44 -9.14 -9.14
CA SER A 91 9.22 -7.93 -8.95
C SER A 91 8.38 -6.70 -9.25
N PHE A 92 8.67 -5.63 -8.54
CA PHE A 92 8.04 -4.34 -8.67
C PHE A 92 9.11 -3.27 -8.69
N GLU A 93 8.94 -2.29 -9.56
CA GLU A 93 9.71 -1.07 -9.55
C GLU A 93 8.74 0.11 -9.56
N ALA A 94 8.83 0.98 -8.56
CA ALA A 94 7.95 2.12 -8.40
C ALA A 94 8.76 3.40 -8.26
N ILE A 95 8.27 4.48 -8.88
CA ILE A 95 8.77 5.83 -8.73
C ILE A 95 7.62 6.69 -8.21
N PHE A 96 7.83 7.33 -7.06
CA PHE A 96 6.87 8.24 -6.43
C PHE A 96 7.55 9.52 -5.93
N ASP A 97 6.79 10.60 -5.81
CA ASP A 97 7.32 11.88 -5.31
C ASP A 97 7.29 11.99 -3.77
N SER A 98 7.82 13.08 -3.22
CA SER A 98 7.81 13.37 -1.76
C SER A 98 6.40 13.51 -1.14
N ARG A 99 5.34 13.44 -1.95
CA ARG A 99 3.94 13.37 -1.51
C ARG A 99 3.40 11.94 -1.56
N PHE A 100 4.23 10.97 -1.92
CA PHE A 100 3.92 9.56 -2.17
C PHE A 100 3.00 9.31 -3.37
N VAL A 101 2.87 10.29 -4.27
CA VAL A 101 2.09 10.12 -5.50
C VAL A 101 2.86 9.24 -6.47
N ALA A 102 2.23 8.16 -6.93
CA ALA A 102 2.78 7.26 -7.92
C ALA A 102 2.97 7.97 -9.27
N ARG A 103 4.13 7.76 -9.90
CA ARG A 103 4.49 8.41 -11.17
C ARG A 103 4.79 7.41 -12.26
N ARG A 104 5.54 6.38 -11.92
CA ARG A 104 5.85 5.26 -12.81
C ARG A 104 5.87 3.99 -11.99
N TYR A 105 5.39 2.93 -12.60
CA TYR A 105 5.35 1.61 -12.00
C TYR A 105 5.58 0.56 -13.06
N TYR A 106 6.25 -0.50 -12.66
CA TYR A 106 6.39 -1.71 -13.42
C TYR A 106 6.32 -2.91 -12.46
N SER A 107 5.50 -3.90 -12.80
CA SER A 107 5.47 -5.18 -12.11
C SER A 107 5.63 -6.33 -13.10
N GLU A 108 6.24 -7.40 -12.60
CA GLU A 108 6.26 -8.70 -13.24
C GLU A 108 5.86 -9.75 -12.22
N LEU A 109 5.04 -10.70 -12.66
CA LEU A 109 4.63 -11.89 -11.94
C LEU A 109 4.97 -13.08 -12.81
N ASN A 110 5.79 -13.97 -12.28
CA ASN A 110 6.09 -15.27 -12.85
C ASN A 110 5.57 -16.35 -11.89
N GLU A 111 4.66 -17.15 -12.40
CA GLU A 111 4.19 -18.38 -11.78
C GLU A 111 4.39 -19.53 -12.77
N ARG A 112 4.36 -20.78 -12.29
CA ARG A 112 4.59 -21.98 -13.14
C ARG A 112 3.84 -22.00 -14.47
N LYS A 113 2.60 -21.52 -14.47
CA LYS A 113 1.69 -21.58 -15.63
C LYS A 113 1.31 -20.22 -16.19
N TYR A 114 1.75 -19.15 -15.56
CA TYR A 114 1.27 -17.81 -15.86
C TYR A 114 2.35 -16.76 -15.68
N TYR A 115 2.47 -15.88 -16.67
CA TYR A 115 3.24 -14.65 -16.60
C TYR A 115 2.31 -13.46 -16.76
N GLN A 116 2.57 -12.40 -16.01
CA GLN A 116 1.93 -11.10 -16.19
C GLN A 116 2.93 -9.98 -15.95
N SER A 117 2.84 -8.92 -16.74
CA SER A 117 3.49 -7.65 -16.43
C SER A 117 2.50 -6.51 -16.48
N VAL A 118 2.62 -5.55 -15.57
CA VAL A 118 1.87 -4.29 -15.62
C VAL A 118 2.83 -3.13 -15.55
N LYS A 119 2.74 -2.24 -16.54
CA LYS A 119 3.47 -0.98 -16.57
C LYS A 119 2.48 0.16 -16.57
N TYR A 120 2.72 1.19 -15.78
CA TYR A 120 1.99 2.44 -15.97
C TYR A 120 2.82 3.66 -15.65
N TRP A 121 2.43 4.79 -16.25
CA TRP A 121 3.03 6.09 -15.97
C TRP A 121 1.98 7.19 -16.03
N PHE A 122 2.15 8.18 -15.16
CA PHE A 122 1.29 9.34 -15.11
C PHE A 122 1.62 10.32 -16.24
N SER A 123 0.61 10.71 -17.03
CA SER A 123 0.68 11.79 -18.00
C SER A 123 -0.05 13.02 -17.48
N LYS A 124 0.71 14.08 -17.18
CA LYS A 124 0.15 15.35 -16.72
C LYS A 124 -0.76 16.00 -17.77
N ASN A 125 -0.37 15.95 -19.04
CA ASN A 125 -1.15 16.55 -20.13
C ASN A 125 -2.52 15.88 -20.31
N LEU A 126 -2.59 14.57 -20.06
CA LEU A 126 -3.83 13.81 -20.19
C LEU A 126 -4.61 13.70 -18.88
N SER A 127 -4.03 14.12 -17.74
CA SER A 127 -4.54 13.81 -16.40
C SER A 127 -4.98 12.34 -16.30
N ALA A 128 -4.06 11.44 -16.68
CA ALA A 128 -4.33 10.02 -16.82
C ALA A 128 -3.09 9.16 -16.53
N TYR A 129 -3.31 7.92 -16.12
CA TYR A 129 -2.30 6.88 -16.23
C TYR A 129 -2.43 6.17 -17.57
N ILE A 130 -1.32 6.03 -18.30
CA ILE A 130 -1.23 5.10 -19.42
C ILE A 130 -0.81 3.76 -18.82
N VAL A 131 -1.59 2.71 -19.09
CA VAL A 131 -1.40 1.39 -18.51
C VAL A 131 -1.17 0.40 -19.64
N GLU A 132 -0.09 -0.36 -19.56
CA GLU A 132 0.20 -1.50 -20.42
C GLU A 132 0.16 -2.76 -19.57
N LYS A 133 -0.59 -3.76 -20.03
CA LYS A 133 -0.68 -5.08 -19.40
C LYS A 133 -0.32 -6.14 -20.43
N ASN A 134 0.62 -7.00 -20.09
CA ASN A 134 0.97 -8.17 -20.86
C ASN A 134 0.67 -9.42 -20.02
N TYR A 135 0.21 -10.48 -20.65
CA TYR A 135 0.04 -11.78 -20.00
C TYR A 135 0.42 -12.91 -20.95
N GLN A 136 0.87 -14.02 -20.37
CA GLN A 136 1.08 -15.28 -21.06
C GLN A 136 0.64 -16.43 -20.17
N ASN A 137 -0.21 -17.30 -20.69
CA ASN A 137 -0.58 -18.56 -20.05
C ASN A 137 0.17 -19.68 -20.76
N PHE A 138 1.08 -20.34 -20.05
CA PHE A 138 1.93 -21.39 -20.59
C PHE A 138 1.19 -22.72 -20.78
N GLU A 139 0.14 -22.98 -20.00
CA GLU A 139 -0.67 -24.20 -20.08
C GLU A 139 -1.51 -24.22 -21.37
N TYR A 140 -2.09 -23.09 -21.76
CA TYR A 140 -2.89 -22.96 -22.97
C TYR A 140 -2.14 -22.32 -24.14
N ASN A 141 -0.85 -22.00 -23.96
CA ASN A 141 -0.02 -21.26 -24.93
C ASN A 141 -0.71 -20.00 -25.48
N THR A 142 -1.38 -19.24 -24.61
CA THR A 142 -2.05 -17.99 -24.98
C THR A 142 -1.26 -16.80 -24.47
N LYS A 143 -1.29 -15.69 -25.21
CA LYS A 143 -0.67 -14.43 -24.81
C LYS A 143 -1.54 -13.25 -25.22
N GLY A 144 -1.41 -12.15 -24.52
CA GLY A 144 -2.11 -10.92 -24.89
C GLY A 144 -1.42 -9.68 -24.35
N GLN A 145 -1.73 -8.57 -24.99
CA GLN A 145 -1.29 -7.24 -24.61
C GLN A 145 -2.50 -6.31 -24.65
N ARG A 146 -2.59 -5.42 -23.67
CA ARG A 146 -3.59 -4.36 -23.60
C ARG A 146 -2.94 -3.07 -23.19
N ILE A 147 -3.24 -2.00 -23.92
CA ILE A 147 -2.88 -0.64 -23.54
C ILE A 147 -4.17 0.13 -23.26
N ASP A 148 -4.21 0.84 -22.14
CA ASP A 148 -5.36 1.61 -21.69
C ASP A 148 -4.93 3.00 -21.22
N THR A 149 -5.86 3.96 -21.25
CA THR A 149 -5.69 5.30 -20.70
C THR A 149 -6.72 5.52 -19.60
N VAL A 150 -6.28 5.46 -18.35
CA VAL A 150 -7.16 5.61 -17.19
C VAL A 150 -7.17 7.05 -16.74
N LYS A 151 -8.23 7.78 -17.06
CA LYS A 151 -8.45 9.16 -16.60
C LYS A 151 -8.57 9.22 -15.07
N VAL A 152 -7.89 10.20 -14.49
CA VAL A 152 -7.87 10.44 -13.05
C VAL A 152 -8.33 11.85 -12.73
N LEU A 153 -9.05 11.97 -11.61
CA LEU A 153 -9.54 13.24 -11.07
C LEU A 153 -8.76 13.68 -9.82
N THR A 154 -7.87 12.82 -9.35
CA THR A 154 -7.00 13.04 -8.18
C THR A 154 -5.67 12.30 -8.38
N MET A 155 -4.75 12.50 -7.44
CA MET A 155 -3.48 11.77 -7.36
C MET A 155 -3.67 10.47 -6.58
N TYR A 156 -2.79 9.51 -6.81
CA TYR A 156 -2.92 8.15 -6.27
C TYR A 156 -1.60 7.64 -5.72
N CYS A 157 -1.65 6.87 -4.63
CA CYS A 157 -0.55 6.02 -4.21
C CYS A 157 -0.60 4.67 -4.94
N ASP A 158 0.55 4.05 -5.18
CA ASP A 158 0.63 2.63 -5.56
C ASP A 158 0.97 1.77 -4.33
N GLY A 159 1.08 0.45 -4.49
CA GLY A 159 1.40 -0.44 -3.37
C GLY A 159 2.69 -0.03 -2.63
N PRO A 160 3.83 0.09 -3.32
CA PRO A 160 5.07 0.57 -2.71
C PRO A 160 4.98 1.98 -2.12
N SER A 161 4.39 2.97 -2.80
CA SER A 161 4.30 4.33 -2.27
C SER A 161 3.35 4.42 -1.07
N LEU A 162 2.29 3.60 -1.02
CA LEU A 162 1.39 3.48 0.13
C LEU A 162 2.11 2.93 1.37
N PHE A 163 3.08 2.02 1.19
CA PHE A 163 3.94 1.54 2.28
C PHE A 163 4.72 2.71 2.92
N TYR A 164 5.36 3.55 2.11
CA TYR A 164 6.10 4.73 2.63
C TYR A 164 5.17 5.83 3.15
N TYR A 165 3.99 6.00 2.54
CA TYR A 165 2.94 6.88 3.05
C TYR A 165 2.54 6.49 4.48
N ALA A 166 2.33 5.20 4.75
CA ALA A 166 2.01 4.73 6.09
C ALA A 166 3.14 5.03 7.09
N ARG A 167 4.40 4.87 6.69
CA ARG A 167 5.58 5.22 7.51
C ARG A 167 5.59 6.72 7.85
N ALA A 168 5.29 7.60 6.91
CA ALA A 168 5.29 9.04 7.14
C ALA A 168 4.16 9.51 8.08
N ASN A 169 3.07 8.74 8.19
CA ASN A 169 1.88 9.12 8.96
C ASN A 169 1.74 8.33 10.28
N PHE A 170 2.68 7.45 10.63
CA PHE A 170 2.59 6.50 11.75
C PHE A 170 2.24 7.11 13.12
N LYS A 171 2.68 8.34 13.40
CA LYS A 171 2.42 9.08 14.65
C LYS A 171 1.09 9.83 14.67
N GLN A 172 0.39 9.91 13.54
CA GLN A 172 -0.84 10.68 13.46
C GLN A 172 -1.99 9.96 14.16
N SER A 173 -2.97 10.71 14.65
CA SER A 173 -4.18 10.16 15.27
C SER A 173 -5.41 10.56 14.44
N LYS A 174 -5.50 10.03 13.22
CA LYS A 174 -6.60 10.29 12.30
C LYS A 174 -6.80 9.13 11.33
N THR A 175 -8.00 9.07 10.76
CA THR A 175 -8.29 8.19 9.62
C THR A 175 -8.00 8.91 8.31
N MET A 176 -7.29 8.24 7.42
CA MET A 176 -6.94 8.70 6.08
C MET A 176 -7.65 7.87 5.03
N VAL A 177 -8.29 8.52 4.07
CA VAL A 177 -8.88 7.86 2.90
C VAL A 177 -7.97 8.15 1.71
N VAL A 178 -7.14 7.17 1.35
CA VAL A 178 -6.05 7.33 0.38
C VAL A 178 -6.50 6.75 -0.97
N PRO A 179 -6.62 7.57 -2.02
CA PRO A 179 -6.78 7.05 -3.38
C PRO A 179 -5.58 6.19 -3.76
N THR A 180 -5.84 4.98 -4.27
CA THR A 180 -4.79 4.04 -4.69
C THR A 180 -4.93 3.62 -6.15
N PHE A 181 -3.81 3.40 -6.82
CA PHE A 181 -3.74 2.92 -8.20
C PHE A 181 -2.84 1.68 -8.23
N VAL A 182 -3.47 0.51 -8.21
CA VAL A 182 -2.78 -0.78 -8.03
C VAL A 182 -3.10 -1.65 -9.23
N GLU A 183 -2.06 -2.22 -9.85
CA GLU A 183 -2.20 -3.08 -11.03
C GLU A 183 -3.06 -2.45 -12.15
N GLY A 184 -2.95 -1.13 -12.34
CA GLY A 184 -3.69 -0.39 -13.35
C GLY A 184 -5.16 -0.11 -13.03
N VAL A 185 -5.59 -0.32 -11.77
CA VAL A 185 -6.98 -0.14 -11.32
C VAL A 185 -7.04 0.91 -10.21
N LYS A 186 -8.04 1.80 -10.29
CA LYS A 186 -8.34 2.77 -9.24
C LYS A 186 -9.00 2.09 -8.04
N GLY A 187 -8.55 2.42 -6.85
CA GLY A 187 -9.09 1.92 -5.59
C GLY A 187 -8.97 2.96 -4.48
N ILE A 188 -9.38 2.56 -3.29
CA ILE A 188 -9.25 3.36 -2.06
C ILE A 188 -8.65 2.47 -0.99
N THR A 189 -7.72 3.02 -0.20
CA THR A 189 -7.29 2.44 1.07
C THR A 189 -7.69 3.39 2.19
N ILE A 190 -8.47 2.88 3.14
CA ILE A 190 -8.74 3.58 4.40
C ILE A 190 -7.69 3.11 5.40
N ILE A 191 -7.02 4.04 6.09
CA ILE A 191 -6.04 3.75 7.14
C ILE A 191 -6.38 4.54 8.39
N ASN A 192 -6.58 3.86 9.51
CA ASN A 192 -6.76 4.42 10.83
C ASN A 192 -5.40 4.49 11.54
N PHE A 193 -4.84 5.69 11.67
CA PHE A 193 -3.60 5.91 12.42
C PHE A 193 -3.88 6.27 13.88
N GLY A 194 -2.91 5.99 14.76
CA GLY A 194 -2.91 6.45 16.14
C GLY A 194 -3.83 5.68 17.08
N LYS A 195 -4.20 4.43 16.73
CA LYS A 195 -5.05 3.60 17.59
C LYS A 195 -4.47 3.37 18.97
N LYS A 196 -3.20 2.94 19.03
CA LYS A 196 -2.53 2.60 20.29
C LYS A 196 -1.02 2.55 20.11
N LYS A 197 -0.28 3.17 21.04
CA LYS A 197 1.14 2.87 21.24
C LYS A 197 1.25 1.61 22.09
N THR A 198 1.94 0.59 21.57
CA THR A 198 2.06 -0.73 22.20
C THR A 198 3.50 -1.25 22.15
N LYS A 199 3.82 -2.26 22.93
CA LYS A 199 5.06 -3.03 22.78
C LYS A 199 4.77 -4.30 21.99
N ILE A 200 5.53 -4.53 20.93
CA ILE A 200 5.41 -5.72 20.09
C ILE A 200 6.73 -6.49 20.06
N LYS A 201 6.62 -7.82 20.15
CA LYS A 201 7.72 -8.76 19.91
C LYS A 201 7.61 -9.26 18.47
N ILE A 202 8.72 -9.17 17.74
CA ILE A 202 8.92 -9.79 16.43
C ILE A 202 10.09 -10.77 16.51
N ASP A 203 10.14 -11.73 15.61
CA ASP A 203 11.21 -12.75 15.60
C ASP A 203 12.61 -12.14 15.41
N ALA A 204 12.71 -11.02 14.69
CA ALA A 204 13.99 -10.37 14.36
C ALA A 204 14.65 -9.61 15.54
N LEU A 205 13.99 -9.50 16.69
CA LEU A 205 14.47 -8.71 17.84
C LEU A 205 14.36 -9.51 19.12
N ASP A 206 15.38 -9.49 19.99
CA ASP A 206 15.36 -10.20 21.28
C ASP A 206 14.39 -9.62 22.30
N LYS A 207 14.12 -8.31 22.23
CA LYS A 207 13.24 -7.60 23.16
C LYS A 207 12.06 -6.97 22.42
N PRO A 208 10.88 -6.84 23.08
CA PRO A 208 9.78 -6.07 22.51
C PRO A 208 10.19 -4.62 22.26
N ILE A 209 9.68 -4.04 21.18
CA ILE A 209 9.90 -2.64 20.78
C ILE A 209 8.59 -1.86 20.79
N ASP A 210 8.66 -0.57 21.10
CA ASP A 210 7.52 0.34 21.00
C ASP A 210 7.09 0.49 19.53
N ALA A 211 5.79 0.39 19.29
CA ALA A 211 5.17 0.53 17.97
C ALA A 211 3.81 1.22 18.06
N TYR A 212 3.41 1.86 16.96
CA TYR A 212 2.06 2.34 16.75
C TYR A 212 1.27 1.32 15.94
N GLU A 213 0.11 0.95 16.48
CA GLU A 213 -0.85 0.11 15.76
C GLU A 213 -1.66 0.96 14.77
N ILE A 214 -1.82 0.41 13.56
CA ILE A 214 -2.68 0.92 12.51
C ILE A 214 -3.62 -0.21 12.05
N ASP A 215 -4.78 0.15 11.52
CA ASP A 215 -5.60 -0.78 10.75
C ASP A 215 -6.32 -0.06 9.63
N GLY A 216 -7.04 -0.80 8.82
CA GLY A 216 -7.72 -0.22 7.71
C GLY A 216 -8.30 -1.24 6.75
N LYS A 217 -8.68 -0.76 5.57
CA LYS A 217 -9.31 -1.56 4.54
C LYS A 217 -8.87 -1.12 3.15
N ALA A 218 -8.47 -2.07 2.32
CA ALA A 218 -8.29 -1.88 0.89
C ALA A 218 -9.57 -2.28 0.13
N SER A 219 -10.08 -1.40 -0.72
CA SER A 219 -11.27 -1.65 -1.55
C SER A 219 -10.95 -2.24 -2.93
N TYR A 220 -9.78 -2.86 -3.06
CA TYR A 220 -9.31 -3.50 -4.28
C TYR A 220 -8.69 -4.86 -3.95
N ILE A 221 -8.43 -5.63 -5.01
CA ILE A 221 -7.62 -6.83 -4.95
C ILE A 221 -6.25 -6.43 -5.46
N GLY A 222 -5.28 -6.39 -4.55
CA GLY A 222 -3.89 -6.15 -4.87
C GLY A 222 -3.21 -7.43 -5.34
N PHE A 223 -1.89 -7.35 -5.46
CA PHE A 223 -1.06 -8.48 -5.80
C PHE A 223 -1.26 -9.65 -4.82
N PHE A 224 -1.21 -10.89 -5.30
CA PHE A 224 -1.49 -12.12 -4.53
C PHE A 224 -2.84 -12.19 -3.81
N GLY A 225 -3.84 -11.46 -4.30
CA GLY A 225 -5.17 -11.49 -3.70
C GLY A 225 -5.26 -10.74 -2.38
N LEU A 226 -4.28 -9.91 -2.03
CA LEU A 226 -4.34 -9.00 -0.87
C LEU A 226 -5.57 -8.11 -1.00
N THR A 227 -6.44 -8.11 0.00
CA THR A 227 -7.71 -7.37 -0.08
C THR A 227 -8.29 -7.11 1.30
N GLY A 228 -9.28 -6.23 1.39
CA GLY A 228 -10.08 -6.07 2.59
C GLY A 228 -9.28 -5.54 3.77
N ASP A 229 -9.59 -6.07 4.95
CA ASP A 229 -9.12 -5.51 6.22
C ASP A 229 -7.66 -5.90 6.51
N PHE A 230 -6.93 -4.98 7.11
CA PHE A 230 -5.57 -5.20 7.57
C PHE A 230 -5.33 -4.54 8.93
N THR A 231 -4.34 -5.06 9.66
CA THR A 231 -3.77 -4.45 10.87
C THR A 231 -2.25 -4.45 10.72
N GLY A 232 -1.57 -3.44 11.24
CA GLY A 232 -0.13 -3.35 11.22
C GLY A 232 0.45 -2.64 12.42
N TRP A 233 1.75 -2.83 12.62
CA TRP A 233 2.52 -2.20 13.68
C TRP A 233 3.76 -1.56 13.06
N ILE A 234 3.93 -0.26 13.29
CA ILE A 234 5.07 0.52 12.79
C ILE A 234 5.92 0.95 13.98
N SER A 235 7.26 0.83 13.92
CA SER A 235 8.15 1.22 15.01
C SER A 235 7.89 2.67 15.44
N ALA A 236 7.97 2.93 16.74
CA ALA A 236 7.70 4.26 17.29
C ALA A 236 8.87 5.24 17.16
N ASP A 237 10.01 4.79 16.63
CA ASP A 237 11.19 5.62 16.37
C ASP A 237 11.09 6.40 15.06
N GLU A 238 12.05 7.29 14.80
CA GLU A 238 12.04 8.13 13.59
C GLU A 238 12.23 7.35 12.29
N ARG A 239 12.62 6.06 12.35
CA ARG A 239 12.73 5.23 11.14
C ARG A 239 11.36 4.73 10.68
N ALA A 240 10.40 4.66 11.60
CA ALA A 240 9.02 4.24 11.34
C ALA A 240 8.97 2.98 10.46
N ILE A 241 9.74 1.94 10.82
CA ILE A 241 9.81 0.68 10.07
C ILE A 241 8.53 -0.10 10.34
N PRO A 242 7.74 -0.50 9.32
CA PRO A 242 6.65 -1.45 9.51
C PRO A 242 7.24 -2.77 10.01
N LEU A 243 6.82 -3.21 11.19
CA LEU A 243 7.39 -4.36 11.90
C LEU A 243 6.60 -5.63 11.64
N LYS A 244 5.27 -5.52 11.59
CA LYS A 244 4.36 -6.64 11.40
C LYS A 244 3.05 -6.17 10.79
N GLY A 245 2.44 -7.01 9.97
CA GLY A 245 1.11 -6.80 9.41
C GLY A 245 0.34 -8.11 9.39
N LYS A 246 -0.97 -8.02 9.61
CA LYS A 246 -1.94 -9.07 9.32
C LYS A 246 -2.82 -8.55 8.19
N VAL A 247 -2.82 -9.25 7.06
CA VAL A 247 -3.53 -8.80 5.86
C VAL A 247 -4.46 -9.90 5.38
N LYS A 248 -5.70 -9.53 5.07
CA LYS A 248 -6.66 -10.46 4.47
C LYS A 248 -6.28 -10.75 3.02
N VAL A 249 -6.45 -12.01 2.65
CA VAL A 249 -6.29 -12.51 1.28
C VAL A 249 -7.60 -13.20 0.86
N LEU A 250 -7.69 -13.64 -0.39
CA LEU A 250 -8.86 -14.39 -0.88
C LEU A 250 -9.22 -15.58 0.03
N VAL A 251 -8.21 -16.29 0.54
CA VAL A 251 -8.38 -17.44 1.44
C VAL A 251 -7.68 -17.15 2.77
N GLY A 252 -8.42 -16.62 3.73
CA GLY A 252 -7.95 -16.38 5.10
C GLY A 252 -7.13 -15.09 5.27
N SER A 253 -6.03 -15.18 6.00
CA SER A 253 -5.14 -14.04 6.27
C SER A 253 -3.69 -14.47 6.37
N VAL A 254 -2.79 -13.63 5.88
CA VAL A 254 -1.35 -13.81 6.03
C VAL A 254 -0.79 -12.85 7.08
N ILE A 255 0.31 -13.27 7.71
CA ILE A 255 1.13 -12.42 8.57
C ILE A 255 2.39 -12.07 7.78
N VAL A 256 2.72 -10.79 7.70
CA VAL A 256 3.96 -10.29 7.13
C VAL A 256 4.76 -9.70 8.28
N GLU A 257 5.94 -10.23 8.58
CA GLU A 257 6.74 -9.83 9.74
C GLU A 257 8.17 -9.49 9.33
N LEU A 258 8.69 -8.39 9.86
CA LEU A 258 10.05 -7.95 9.58
C LEU A 258 11.03 -9.01 10.05
N LYS A 259 11.88 -9.46 9.13
CA LYS A 259 12.92 -10.46 9.35
C LYS A 259 14.29 -9.83 9.54
N SER A 260 14.60 -8.81 8.75
CA SER A 260 15.84 -8.06 8.85
C SER A 260 15.73 -6.72 8.13
N TRP A 261 16.55 -5.76 8.55
CA TRP A 261 16.72 -4.49 7.85
C TRP A 261 18.21 -4.13 7.83
N ASN A 262 18.67 -3.58 6.72
CA ASN A 262 20.03 -3.07 6.60
C ASN A 262 20.01 -1.56 6.38
N ASN A 263 20.88 -0.85 7.11
CA ASN A 263 21.17 0.55 6.89
C ASN A 263 22.58 0.66 6.29
N ILE A 264 22.70 1.08 5.03
CA ILE A 264 23.99 1.47 4.47
C ILE A 264 24.18 2.97 4.72
N LYS A 265 24.54 3.33 5.95
CA LYS A 265 25.36 4.53 6.27
C LYS A 265 26.10 4.32 7.60
N GLU A 266 27.21 3.61 7.54
CA GLU A 266 28.43 4.13 8.15
C GLU A 266 29.11 5.00 7.09
N THR A 267 28.79 6.28 7.03
CA THR A 267 29.74 7.24 6.47
C THR A 267 30.84 7.39 7.51
N LYS A 268 31.96 6.68 7.28
CA LYS A 268 33.23 6.97 7.95
C LYS A 268 33.49 8.47 7.80
N GLY A 269 33.65 9.15 8.93
CA GLY A 269 34.17 10.51 8.94
C GLY A 269 35.57 10.52 8.33
N ASN A 270 35.77 11.44 7.40
CA ASN A 270 37.03 12.11 7.15
C ASN A 270 36.75 13.60 7.27
#